data_AF-W9SAI1-F1
#
_entry.id   AF-W9SAI1-F1
#
_cell.length_a   1.000
_cell.length_b   1.000
_cell.length_c   1.000
_cell.angle_alpha   90.00
_cell.angle_beta   90.00
_cell.angle_gamma   90.00
#
_symmetry.space_group_name_H-M   'P 1'
#
loop_
_entity.id
_entity.type
_entity.pdbx_description
1 polymer ?
#
loop_
_entity_poly.entity_id
_entity_poly.type
_entity_poly.pdbx_seq_one_letter_code
_entity_poly.pdbx_strand_id
1 'polypeptide(L)'
;MPIQNIIGKLKTIKSLHPPKPYLQIVNAISKTPMFSPPKTMDTTAISFLSHLDLNSLHLILSDPNVRSSVCFKFFNFLVKNRSFVSVKPDLQAHLTLISRLLKSRNFSQAENLLRSVSVGENCDYPFPVIASTV
;
A
#
# COMPACT_ATOMS: atom_id res chain seq x y z
N MET A 1 -20.86 -32.87 4.65
CA MET A 1 -20.73 -31.68 5.53
C MET A 1 -20.98 -30.43 4.69
N PRO A 2 -21.90 -29.54 5.05
CA PRO A 2 -22.39 -28.52 4.11
C PRO A 2 -21.49 -27.29 4.09
N ILE A 3 -21.23 -26.79 2.88
CA ILE A 3 -20.44 -25.58 2.56
C ILE A 3 -20.93 -24.35 3.36
N GLN A 4 -22.19 -24.34 3.79
CA GLN A 4 -22.80 -23.29 4.60
C GLN A 4 -22.09 -23.07 5.95
N ASN A 5 -21.57 -24.13 6.59
CA ASN A 5 -20.82 -23.99 7.84
C ASN A 5 -19.43 -23.36 7.63
N ILE A 6 -18.85 -23.52 6.43
CA ILE A 6 -17.57 -22.91 6.06
C ILE A 6 -17.78 -21.40 5.83
N ILE A 7 -18.82 -21.02 5.09
CA ILE A 7 -19.18 -19.61 4.84
C ILE A 7 -19.55 -18.90 6.16
N GLY A 8 -20.25 -19.58 7.07
CA GLY A 8 -20.54 -19.07 8.41
C GLY A 8 -19.27 -18.81 9.22
N LYS A 9 -18.32 -19.77 9.19
CA LYS A 9 -17.00 -19.61 9.85
C LYS A 9 -16.17 -18.47 9.27
N LEU A 10 -16.19 -18.27 7.95
CA LEU A 10 -15.51 -17.15 7.28
C LEU A 10 -16.10 -15.79 7.68
N LYS A 11 -17.42 -15.67 7.82
CA LYS A 11 -18.08 -14.45 8.30
C LYS A 11 -17.74 -14.11 9.76
N THR A 12 -17.43 -15.12 10.59
CA THR A 12 -16.99 -14.93 11.98
C THR A 12 -15.51 -14.67 12.15
N ILE A 13 -14.72 -14.67 11.07
CA ILE A 13 -13.41 -14.00 11.08
C ILE A 13 -13.72 -12.49 11.06
N LYS A 14 -14.20 -12.00 12.22
CA LYS A 14 -14.22 -10.58 12.53
C LYS A 14 -12.84 -10.07 12.14
N SER A 15 -12.85 -9.10 11.23
CA SER A 15 -11.69 -8.36 10.73
C SER A 15 -10.50 -8.54 11.67
N LEU A 16 -9.46 -9.23 11.19
CA LEU A 16 -8.16 -9.29 11.83
C LEU A 16 -7.57 -7.88 11.77
N HIS A 17 -8.22 -6.93 12.45
CA HIS A 17 -7.78 -5.55 12.54
C HIS A 17 -6.62 -5.57 13.52
N PRO A 18 -5.39 -5.28 13.07
CA PRO A 18 -4.35 -4.95 14.01
C PRO A 18 -4.82 -3.73 14.80
N PRO A 19 -4.23 -3.48 15.98
CA PRO A 19 -4.50 -2.25 16.69
C PRO A 19 -4.29 -1.05 15.75
N LYS A 20 -5.06 0.01 15.99
CA LYS A 20 -5.13 1.25 15.21
C LYS A 20 -3.89 2.20 15.23
N PRO A 21 -2.71 1.93 15.86
CA PRO A 21 -1.60 2.89 15.85
C PRO A 21 -1.09 3.24 14.46
N TYR A 22 -1.07 2.27 13.53
CA TYR A 22 -0.55 2.52 12.19
C TYR A 22 -1.38 3.56 11.43
N LEU A 23 -2.68 3.70 11.72
CA LEU A 23 -3.52 4.68 11.04
C LEU A 23 -3.08 6.11 11.33
N GLN A 24 -2.70 6.40 12.58
CA GLN A 24 -2.20 7.72 12.97
C GLN A 24 -0.85 7.99 12.29
N ILE A 25 0.03 6.98 12.28
CA ILE A 25 1.34 7.07 11.63
C ILE A 25 1.14 7.30 10.13
N VAL A 26 0.43 6.43 9.42
CA VAL A 26 0.13 6.55 7.98
C VAL A 26 -0.48 7.92 7.64
N ASN A 27 -1.38 8.44 8.48
CA ASN A 27 -1.92 9.79 8.30
C ASN A 27 -0.86 10.88 8.48
N ALA A 28 0.01 10.78 9.50
CA ALA A 28 1.12 11.71 9.70
C ALA A 28 2.08 11.68 8.50
N ILE A 29 2.52 10.50 8.06
CA ILE A 29 3.38 10.31 6.89
C ILE A 29 2.74 10.89 5.63
N SER A 30 1.43 10.71 5.45
CA SER A 30 0.72 11.26 4.28
C SER A 30 0.64 12.79 4.24
N LYS A 31 0.85 13.46 5.37
CA LYS A 31 0.92 14.92 5.48
C LYS A 31 2.34 15.44 5.34
N THR A 32 3.34 14.60 5.59
CA THR A 32 4.75 14.91 5.43
C THR A 32 5.08 15.18 3.95
N PRO A 33 5.81 16.26 3.62
CA PRO A 33 6.24 16.53 2.26
C PRO A 33 7.12 15.40 1.70
N MET A 34 6.91 15.03 0.43
CA MET A 34 7.59 13.90 -0.22
C MET A 34 9.12 13.89 -0.14
N PHE A 35 9.74 15.07 -0.06
CA PHE A 35 11.19 15.27 -0.07
C PHE A 35 11.74 15.77 1.26
N SER A 36 10.94 15.71 2.32
CA SER A 36 11.41 16.17 3.64
C SER A 36 12.38 15.15 4.25
N PRO A 37 13.52 15.60 4.79
CA PRO A 37 14.45 14.72 5.47
C PRO A 37 13.76 14.05 6.68
N PRO A 38 14.09 12.79 7.01
CA PRO A 38 13.51 12.11 8.17
C PRO A 38 13.73 12.85 9.49
N LYS A 39 14.71 13.77 9.56
CA LYS A 39 14.93 14.63 10.75
C LYS A 39 13.71 15.45 11.16
N THR A 40 12.75 15.69 10.27
CA THR A 40 11.50 16.40 10.60
C THR A 40 10.35 15.46 10.98
N MET A 41 10.63 14.15 11.11
CA MET A 41 9.64 13.11 11.31
C MET A 41 9.76 12.54 12.72
N ASP A 42 8.64 12.26 13.36
CA ASP A 42 8.63 11.72 14.73
C ASP A 42 9.39 10.39 14.80
N THR A 43 10.12 10.16 15.91
CA THR A 43 10.91 8.94 16.13
C THR A 43 10.08 7.66 15.94
N THR A 44 8.80 7.70 16.31
CA THR A 44 7.84 6.60 16.15
C THR A 44 7.52 6.31 14.68
N ALA A 45 7.47 7.33 13.83
CA ALA A 45 7.23 7.15 12.40
C ALA A 45 8.47 6.59 11.69
N ILE A 46 9.66 7.02 12.10
CA ILE A 46 10.92 6.48 11.60
C ILE A 46 11.06 5.00 11.98
N SER A 47 10.81 4.64 13.25
CA SER A 47 10.87 3.24 13.69
C SER A 47 9.82 2.38 12.99
N PHE A 48 8.62 2.93 12.75
CA PHE A 48 7.60 2.25 11.96
C PHE A 48 8.07 1.96 10.54
N LEU A 49 8.70 2.92 9.86
CA LEU A 49 9.21 2.74 8.50
C LEU A 49 10.37 1.76 8.43
N SER A 50 11.24 1.73 9.44
CA SER A 50 12.37 0.79 9.49
C SER A 50 11.93 -0.65 9.75
N HIS A 51 10.82 -0.85 10.47
CA HIS A 51 10.23 -2.17 10.76
C HIS A 51 9.07 -2.53 9.84
N LEU A 52 8.74 -1.69 8.86
CA LEU A 52 7.65 -1.95 7.93
C LEU A 52 8.04 -3.13 7.03
N ASP A 53 7.29 -4.22 7.14
CA ASP A 53 7.41 -5.38 6.25
C ASP A 53 6.36 -5.38 5.14
N LEU A 54 6.51 -6.29 4.19
CA LEU A 54 5.64 -6.41 3.02
C LEU A 54 4.20 -6.79 3.39
N ASN A 55 4.02 -7.65 4.39
CA ASN A 55 2.70 -8.08 4.86
C ASN A 55 1.92 -6.90 5.48
N SER A 56 2.59 -6.10 6.30
CA SER A 56 2.07 -4.90 6.92
C SER A 56 1.73 -3.84 5.87
N LEU A 57 2.58 -3.68 4.86
CA LEU A 57 2.29 -2.82 3.72
C LEU A 57 0.99 -3.24 3.02
N HIS A 58 0.86 -4.51 2.65
CA HIS A 58 -0.36 -5.05 2.01
C HIS A 58 -1.61 -4.82 2.86
N LEU A 59 -1.49 -5.01 4.17
CA LEU A 59 -2.58 -4.80 5.10
C LEU A 59 -3.02 -3.34 5.15
N ILE A 60 -2.07 -2.41 5.20
CA ILE A 60 -2.34 -0.96 5.16
C ILE A 60 -3.00 -0.56 3.84
N LEU A 61 -2.51 -1.07 2.71
CA LEU A 61 -3.06 -0.75 1.39
C LEU A 61 -4.46 -1.32 1.19
N SER A 62 -4.75 -2.47 1.80
CA SER A 62 -6.05 -3.13 1.73
C SER A 62 -7.06 -2.61 2.74
N ASP A 63 -6.62 -1.93 3.81
CA ASP A 63 -7.50 -1.47 4.89
C ASP A 63 -8.54 -0.46 4.37
N PRO A 64 -9.85 -0.77 4.38
CA PRO A 64 -10.90 0.13 3.89
C PRO A 64 -11.00 1.44 4.66
N ASN A 65 -10.51 1.51 5.90
CA ASN A 65 -10.58 2.71 6.74
C ASN A 65 -9.58 3.80 6.34
N VAL A 66 -8.52 3.46 5.60
CA VAL A 66 -7.54 4.44 5.11
C VAL A 66 -8.07 5.09 3.85
N ARG A 67 -8.32 6.41 3.82
CA ARG A 67 -8.78 7.06 2.58
C ARG A 67 -7.81 6.83 1.41
N SER A 68 -8.32 6.61 0.21
CA SER A 68 -7.48 6.32 -0.98
C SER A 68 -6.40 7.38 -1.21
N SER A 69 -6.69 8.66 -0.96
CA SER A 69 -5.72 9.75 -1.06
C SER A 69 -4.59 9.67 -0.02
N VAL A 70 -4.90 9.27 1.21
CA VAL A 70 -3.92 9.05 2.28
C VAL A 70 -3.03 7.86 1.93
N CYS A 71 -3.67 6.75 1.52
CA CYS A 71 -3.01 5.52 1.09
C CYS A 71 -2.02 5.79 -0.06
N PHE A 72 -2.45 6.55 -1.07
CA PHE A 72 -1.61 6.92 -2.21
C PHE A 72 -0.42 7.80 -1.81
N LYS A 73 -0.61 8.80 -0.96
CA LYS A 73 0.48 9.66 -0.48
C LYS A 73 1.50 8.88 0.34
N PHE A 74 1.02 8.00 1.23
CA PHE A 74 1.88 7.10 2.00
C PHE A 74 2.69 6.19 1.08
N PHE A 75 2.05 5.51 0.13
CA PHE A 75 2.73 4.65 -0.83
C PHE A 75 3.81 5.39 -1.61
N ASN A 76 3.48 6.57 -2.15
CA ASN A 76 4.43 7.38 -2.88
C ASN A 76 5.59 7.87 -2.00
N PHE A 77 5.34 8.15 -0.72
CA PHE A 77 6.41 8.45 0.23
C PHE A 77 7.37 7.28 0.34
N LEU A 78 6.88 6.04 0.47
CA LEU A 78 7.73 4.84 0.54
C LEU A 78 8.58 4.66 -0.73
N VAL A 79 7.96 4.84 -1.91
CA VAL A 79 8.66 4.68 -3.19
C VAL A 79 9.79 5.70 -3.36
N LYS A 80 9.59 6.95 -2.91
CA LYS A 80 10.58 8.02 -3.02
C LYS A 80 11.66 8.01 -1.95
N ASN A 81 11.37 7.44 -0.78
CA ASN A 81 12.24 7.49 0.40
C ASN A 81 12.86 6.12 0.71
N ARG A 82 13.39 5.45 -0.32
CA ARG A 82 13.93 4.07 -0.23
C ARG A 82 15.01 3.87 0.82
N SER A 83 15.83 4.89 1.07
CA SER A 83 16.91 4.82 2.07
C SER A 83 16.39 4.64 3.51
N PHE A 84 15.12 4.93 3.77
CA PHE A 84 14.52 4.91 5.11
C PHE A 84 13.48 3.81 5.30
N VAL A 85 13.21 3.05 4.25
CA VAL A 85 12.16 2.05 4.21
C VAL A 85 12.78 0.70 3.89
N SER A 86 12.61 -0.27 4.78
CA SER A 86 13.15 -1.62 4.58
C SER A 86 12.39 -2.38 3.50
N VAL A 87 11.10 -2.09 3.31
CA VAL A 87 10.24 -2.77 2.33
C VAL A 87 10.30 -2.16 0.94
N LYS A 88 10.38 -3.04 -0.07
CA LYS A 88 10.09 -2.69 -1.46
C LYS A 88 8.65 -3.06 -1.80
N PRO A 89 7.81 -2.09 -2.22
CA PRO A 89 6.48 -2.40 -2.73
C PRO A 89 6.59 -3.32 -3.95
N ASP A 90 5.92 -4.46 -3.88
CA ASP A 90 5.83 -5.47 -4.94
C ASP A 90 4.70 -5.15 -5.93
N LEU A 91 4.53 -5.98 -6.96
CA LEU A 91 3.45 -5.81 -7.94
C LEU A 91 2.07 -5.84 -7.27
N GLN A 92 1.87 -6.71 -6.30
CA GLN A 92 0.60 -6.80 -5.58
C GLN A 92 0.25 -5.49 -4.86
N ALA A 93 1.23 -4.79 -4.27
CA ALA A 93 1.03 -3.53 -3.58
C ALA A 93 0.61 -2.44 -4.58
N HIS A 94 1.23 -2.41 -5.75
CA HIS A 94 0.84 -1.50 -6.84
C HIS A 94 -0.59 -1.79 -7.31
N LEU A 95 -0.91 -3.05 -7.62
CA LEU A 95 -2.25 -3.44 -8.10
C LEU A 95 -3.34 -3.17 -7.05
N THR A 96 -3.05 -3.40 -5.77
CA THR A 96 -3.97 -3.10 -4.66
C THR A 96 -4.29 -1.61 -4.62
N LEU A 97 -3.25 -0.76 -4.74
CA LEU A 97 -3.43 0.69 -4.75
C LEU A 97 -4.15 1.19 -6.01
N ILE A 98 -3.84 0.65 -7.19
CA ILE A 98 -4.55 0.96 -8.45
C ILE A 98 -6.04 0.64 -8.29
N SER A 99 -6.38 -0.58 -7.83
CA SER A 99 -7.76 -0.99 -7.58
C SER A 99 -8.47 -0.04 -6.62
N ARG A 100 -7.78 0.38 -5.55
CA ARG A 100 -8.31 1.33 -4.57
C ARG A 100 -8.58 2.71 -5.18
N LEU A 101 -7.68 3.22 -6.02
CA LEU A 101 -7.83 4.50 -6.70
C LEU A 101 -9.02 4.45 -7.67
N LEU A 102 -9.15 3.39 -8.46
CA LEU A 102 -10.27 3.17 -9.37
C LEU A 102 -11.62 3.14 -8.63
N LYS A 103 -11.72 2.41 -7.52
CA LYS A 103 -12.93 2.38 -6.67
C LYS A 103 -13.31 3.76 -6.15
N SER A 104 -12.32 4.61 -5.88
CA SER A 104 -12.53 6.01 -5.47
C SER A 104 -12.65 7.01 -6.62
N ARG A 105 -12.75 6.55 -7.88
CA ARG A 105 -12.84 7.36 -9.10
C ARG A 105 -11.64 8.29 -9.33
N ASN A 106 -10.48 7.97 -8.76
CA ASN A 106 -9.22 8.70 -8.97
C ASN A 106 -8.48 8.16 -10.19
N PHE A 107 -9.08 8.29 -11.37
CA PHE A 107 -8.59 7.66 -12.61
C PHE A 107 -7.21 8.16 -13.05
N SER A 108 -6.96 9.47 -12.97
CA SER A 108 -5.67 10.05 -13.37
C SER A 108 -4.50 9.47 -12.57
N GLN A 109 -4.65 9.32 -11.25
CA GLN A 109 -3.59 8.73 -10.41
C GLN A 109 -3.46 7.22 -10.63
N ALA A 110 -4.58 6.53 -10.89
CA ALA A 110 -4.55 5.11 -11.21
C ALA A 110 -3.81 4.85 -12.53
N GLU A 111 -4.06 5.67 -13.56
CA GLU A 111 -3.39 5.57 -14.85
C GLU A 111 -1.89 5.86 -14.72
N ASN A 112 -1.51 6.92 -14.00
CA ASN A 112 -0.10 7.24 -13.77
C ASN A 112 0.63 6.09 -13.07
N LEU A 113 0.00 5.49 -12.05
CA LEU A 113 0.57 4.36 -11.32
C LEU A 113 0.64 3.08 -12.17
N LEU A 114 -0.35 2.86 -13.05
CA LEU A 114 -0.30 1.74 -13.99
C LEU A 114 0.83 1.91 -15.01
N ARG A 115 1.02 3.13 -15.52
CA ARG A 115 2.08 3.46 -16.47
C ARG A 115 3.46 3.26 -15.86
N SER A 116 3.68 3.66 -14.61
CA SER A 116 4.97 3.49 -13.93
C SER A 116 5.34 2.03 -13.65
N VAL A 117 4.37 1.13 -13.62
CA VAL A 117 4.57 -0.32 -13.48
C VAL A 117 4.74 -1.00 -14.85
N SER A 118 4.10 -0.46 -15.88
CA SER A 118 4.12 -1.04 -17.25
C SER A 118 5.37 -0.64 -18.03
N VAL A 119 5.81 0.62 -17.88
CA VAL A 119 6.97 1.19 -18.55
C VAL A 119 8.13 1.17 -17.55
N GLY A 120 8.91 0.09 -17.52
CA GLY A 120 10.35 0.02 -17.23
C GLY A 120 10.99 0.70 -15.99
N GLU A 121 10.51 1.84 -15.50
CA GLU A 121 11.22 2.74 -14.57
C GLU A 121 11.37 2.16 -13.16
N ASN A 122 10.67 1.07 -12.83
CA ASN A 122 10.82 0.35 -11.55
C ASN A 122 10.92 -1.18 -11.71
N CYS A 123 11.26 -1.68 -12.91
CA CYS A 123 11.08 -3.08 -13.29
C CYS A 123 12.05 -4.07 -12.60
N ASP A 124 11.69 -4.51 -11.40
CA ASP A 124 11.97 -5.89 -10.96
C ASP A 124 10.88 -6.87 -11.43
N TYR A 125 9.80 -6.35 -12.05
CA TYR A 125 8.62 -7.15 -12.39
C TYR A 125 8.42 -7.24 -13.92
N PRO A 126 8.28 -8.45 -14.47
CA PRO A 126 8.19 -8.66 -15.91
C PRO A 126 6.75 -8.47 -16.38
N PHE A 127 6.22 -7.25 -16.22
CA PHE A 127 4.86 -6.92 -16.68
C PHE A 127 4.65 -7.22 -18.18
N PRO A 128 5.61 -6.97 -19.09
CA PRO A 128 5.48 -7.38 -20.48
C PRO A 128 5.31 -8.89 -20.67
N VAL A 129 5.94 -9.70 -19.82
CA VAL A 129 5.83 -11.16 -19.87
C VAL A 129 4.46 -11.62 -19.40
N ILE A 130 3.93 -11.02 -18.32
CA ILE A 130 2.59 -11.33 -17.81
C ILE A 130 1.51 -10.93 -18.83
N ALA A 131 1.61 -9.71 -19.39
CA ALA A 131 0.65 -9.22 -20.37
C ALA A 131 0.65 -10.02 -21.68
N SER A 132 1.79 -10.59 -22.08
CA SER A 132 1.89 -11.45 -23.27
C SER A 132 1.26 -12.84 -23.09
N THR A 133 0.90 -13.24 -21.87
CA THR A 133 0.33 -14.56 -21.56
C THR A 133 -1.20 -14.55 -21.42
N VAL A 134 -1.86 -13.44 -21.73
CA VAL A 134 -3.32 -13.26 -21.67
C VAL A 134 -3.89 -13.12 -23.08
#